data_AF-A0A2E1U7D4-F1
#
_entry.id   AF-A0A2E1U7D4-F1
#
_cell.length_a   1.000
_cell.length_b   1.000
_cell.length_c   1.000
_cell.angle_alpha   90.00
_cell.angle_beta   90.00
_cell.angle_gamma   90.00
#
_symmetry.space_group_name_H-M   'P 1'
#
loop_
_entity.id
_entity.type
_entity.pdbx_description
1 polymer ?
#
loop_
_entity_poly.entity_id
_entity_poly.type
_entity_poly.pdbx_seq_one_letter_code
_entity_poly.pdbx_strand_id
1 'polypeptide(L)'
;DADGSGSCWLTDNVAGNSDVDGGSTTLRTPIVAGVDENTRVSYSRWFHTVAGGNPGQDYFVVEASFDGGQTWQQVEEVGPGNADCGGGWHQVTVQASDLDGFVPTDVFQLQFTARDDDPGSEVEAAVDAIVIDRVSCSGLIEDLDGDGTVGFGDLVLLLSSFGPCDSCPADFNGNGAVDFEDLVRLLSAWSA
;
A
#
# COMPACT_ATOMS: atom_id res chain seq x y z
N ASP A 1 -19.29 1.62 -3.83
CA ASP A 1 -18.06 1.46 -3.04
C ASP A 1 -17.52 0.04 -3.21
N ALA A 2 -16.21 -0.11 -3.13
CA ALA A 2 -15.47 -1.33 -3.40
C ALA A 2 -15.48 -2.29 -2.19
N ASP A 3 -15.46 -1.74 -0.98
CA ASP A 3 -15.27 -2.50 0.26
C ASP A 3 -16.56 -2.74 1.07
N GLY A 4 -17.70 -2.19 0.62
CA GLY A 4 -18.98 -2.31 1.30
C GLY A 4 -19.14 -1.39 2.52
N SER A 5 -18.23 -0.42 2.71
CA SER A 5 -18.32 0.61 3.76
C SER A 5 -19.50 1.57 3.58
N GLY A 6 -20.05 1.66 2.37
CA GLY A 6 -21.07 2.61 1.98
C GLY A 6 -20.53 4.01 1.65
N SER A 7 -19.23 4.16 1.41
CA SER A 7 -18.60 5.43 1.04
C SER A 7 -17.50 5.21 0.00
N CYS A 8 -17.39 6.11 -0.98
CA CYS A 8 -16.28 6.16 -1.94
C CYS A 8 -16.19 7.58 -2.54
N TRP A 9 -15.08 7.88 -3.22
CA TRP A 9 -14.85 9.14 -3.91
C TRP A 9 -15.18 8.94 -5.39
N LEU A 10 -15.92 9.87 -5.98
CA LEU A 10 -16.45 9.77 -7.34
C LEU A 10 -16.21 11.10 -8.06
N THR A 11 -16.05 11.06 -9.39
CA THR A 11 -16.01 12.29 -10.23
C THR A 11 -17.31 13.10 -10.08
N ASP A 12 -18.46 12.42 -9.96
CA ASP A 12 -19.71 12.96 -9.41
C ASP A 12 -20.55 11.83 -8.76
N ASN A 13 -21.46 12.16 -7.86
CA ASN A 13 -22.35 11.21 -7.18
C ASN A 13 -23.78 11.29 -7.74
N VAL A 14 -23.90 11.22 -9.07
CA VAL A 14 -25.18 11.22 -9.79
C VAL A 14 -25.31 9.94 -10.63
N ALA A 15 -26.54 9.52 -10.88
CA ALA A 15 -26.79 8.39 -11.76
C ALA A 15 -26.78 8.85 -13.23
N GLY A 16 -26.07 8.14 -14.09
CA GLY A 16 -25.88 8.53 -15.49
C GLY A 16 -24.58 9.32 -15.64
N ASN A 17 -24.55 10.26 -16.58
CA ASN A 17 -23.36 11.02 -16.94
C ASN A 17 -22.81 11.82 -15.73
N SER A 18 -21.65 11.38 -15.26
CA SER A 18 -20.78 12.04 -14.27
C SER A 18 -19.44 12.43 -14.90
N ASP A 19 -19.51 12.81 -16.18
CA ASP A 19 -18.39 13.05 -17.06
C ASP A 19 -17.51 14.19 -16.57
N VAL A 20 -16.21 14.02 -16.74
CA VAL A 20 -15.25 15.09 -16.54
C VAL A 20 -15.25 15.93 -17.82
N ASP A 21 -16.05 17.00 -17.88
CA ASP A 21 -16.25 17.82 -19.08
C ASP A 21 -14.97 18.55 -19.58
N GLY A 22 -14.13 17.90 -20.38
CA GLY A 22 -12.95 18.47 -21.03
C GLY A 22 -11.90 18.99 -20.03
N GLY A 23 -10.86 18.19 -19.78
CA GLY A 23 -9.75 18.54 -18.88
C GLY A 23 -9.42 17.41 -17.93
N SER A 24 -9.21 17.72 -16.65
CA SER A 24 -8.97 16.68 -15.65
C SER A 24 -9.45 17.09 -14.27
N THR A 25 -9.73 16.09 -13.44
CA THR A 25 -9.99 16.25 -12.02
C THR A 25 -9.04 15.40 -11.21
N THR A 26 -8.60 15.91 -10.05
CA THR A 26 -7.59 15.26 -9.21
C THR A 26 -8.08 15.15 -7.77
N LEU A 27 -8.08 13.94 -7.23
CA LEU A 27 -8.20 13.67 -5.80
C LEU A 27 -6.80 13.53 -5.19
N ARG A 28 -6.54 14.16 -4.05
CA ARG A 28 -5.26 14.06 -3.31
C ARG A 28 -5.51 13.55 -1.91
N THR A 29 -4.67 12.65 -1.43
CA THR A 29 -4.70 12.25 -0.01
C THR A 29 -4.16 13.36 0.88
N PRO A 30 -4.52 13.37 2.17
CA PRO A 30 -3.73 14.07 3.18
C PRO A 30 -2.26 13.61 3.18
N ILE A 31 -1.41 14.39 3.83
CA ILE A 31 -0.04 13.96 4.15
C ILE A 31 -0.10 12.76 5.10
N VAL A 32 0.63 11.70 4.73
CA VAL A 32 0.86 10.53 5.57
C VAL A 32 2.29 10.55 6.06
N ALA A 33 2.44 10.51 7.38
CA ALA A 33 3.74 10.46 8.03
C ALA A 33 4.20 9.01 8.23
N GLY A 34 5.52 8.81 8.34
CA GLY A 34 6.09 7.51 8.60
C GLY A 34 5.92 6.52 7.46
N VAL A 35 6.12 6.91 6.21
CA VAL A 35 6.26 5.93 5.11
C VAL A 35 7.72 5.49 5.03
N ASP A 36 7.94 4.18 5.06
CA ASP A 36 9.25 3.51 5.02
C ASP A 36 9.23 2.33 4.05
N GLU A 37 10.35 1.61 3.94
CA GLU A 37 10.51 0.51 2.99
C GLU A 37 9.56 -0.67 3.27
N ASN A 38 9.00 -0.77 4.47
CA ASN A 38 8.04 -1.80 4.87
C ASN A 38 6.58 -1.35 4.72
N THR A 39 6.36 -0.16 4.17
CA THR A 39 5.01 0.38 3.95
C THR A 39 4.39 -0.18 2.67
N ARG A 40 3.19 -0.72 2.78
CA ARG A 40 2.35 -1.17 1.68
C ARG A 40 1.27 -0.11 1.41
N VAL A 41 1.09 0.20 0.13
CA VAL A 41 0.09 1.17 -0.34
C VAL A 41 -0.93 0.41 -1.17
N SER A 42 -2.18 0.44 -0.71
CA SER A 42 -3.31 -0.23 -1.36
C SER A 42 -4.43 0.76 -1.62
N TYR A 43 -5.16 0.57 -2.71
CA TYR A 43 -6.38 1.30 -3.02
C TYR A 43 -7.23 0.51 -4.00
N SER A 44 -8.52 0.84 -4.07
CA SER A 44 -9.42 0.37 -5.11
C SER A 44 -9.77 1.52 -6.04
N ARG A 45 -9.73 1.26 -7.35
CA ARG A 45 -10.16 2.22 -8.38
C ARG A 45 -11.24 1.62 -9.26
N TRP A 46 -12.07 2.49 -9.81
CA TRP A 46 -13.00 2.20 -10.89
C TRP A 46 -12.83 3.29 -11.94
N PHE A 47 -12.71 2.93 -13.21
CA PHE A 47 -12.51 3.89 -14.30
C PHE A 47 -13.32 3.47 -15.51
N HIS A 48 -14.13 4.39 -16.03
CA HIS A 48 -14.94 4.18 -17.21
C HIS A 48 -14.72 5.31 -18.22
N THR A 49 -14.27 4.94 -19.42
CA THR A 49 -14.04 5.86 -20.55
C THR A 49 -14.56 5.27 -21.88
N VAL A 50 -15.18 4.08 -21.87
CA VAL A 50 -15.60 3.38 -23.10
C VAL A 50 -16.93 3.90 -23.71
N ALA A 51 -17.33 5.13 -23.37
CA ALA A 51 -18.49 5.82 -23.93
C ALA A 51 -18.09 7.22 -24.45
N GLY A 52 -19.05 7.99 -24.97
CA GLY A 52 -18.78 9.34 -25.49
C GLY A 52 -18.14 9.39 -26.88
N GLY A 53 -17.45 10.50 -27.16
CA GLY A 53 -16.96 10.89 -28.48
C GLY A 53 -15.71 10.16 -28.96
N ASN A 54 -14.87 9.68 -28.02
CA ASN A 54 -13.63 8.99 -28.31
C ASN A 54 -13.38 7.75 -27.43
N PRO A 55 -14.29 6.76 -27.40
CA PRO A 55 -14.31 5.70 -26.40
C PRO A 55 -12.97 5.02 -26.11
N GLY A 56 -12.60 4.99 -24.84
CA GLY A 56 -11.44 4.28 -24.34
C GLY A 56 -10.11 4.95 -24.64
N GLN A 57 -10.09 6.22 -25.06
CA GLN A 57 -8.84 6.91 -25.38
C GLN A 57 -8.29 7.77 -24.22
N ASP A 58 -9.01 7.84 -23.11
CA ASP A 58 -8.64 8.67 -21.96
C ASP A 58 -7.95 7.90 -20.84
N TYR A 59 -7.42 8.66 -19.88
CA TYR A 59 -6.50 8.16 -18.87
C TYR A 59 -6.98 8.35 -17.44
N PHE A 60 -6.67 7.37 -16.61
CA PHE A 60 -6.67 7.50 -15.16
C PHE A 60 -5.25 7.26 -14.63
N VAL A 61 -4.68 8.27 -13.99
CA VAL A 61 -3.28 8.26 -13.54
C VAL A 61 -3.24 8.31 -12.02
N VAL A 62 -2.48 7.40 -11.41
CA VAL A 62 -2.17 7.42 -9.98
C VAL A 62 -0.70 7.73 -9.80
N GLU A 63 -0.40 8.71 -8.97
CA GLU A 63 0.97 9.12 -8.66
C GLU A 63 1.21 9.23 -7.16
N ALA A 64 2.44 9.01 -6.75
CA ALA A 64 2.92 9.15 -5.38
C ALA A 64 3.93 10.30 -5.28
N SER A 65 3.93 10.98 -4.14
CA SER A 65 4.92 11.99 -3.80
C SER A 65 5.60 11.64 -2.48
N PHE A 66 6.92 11.75 -2.44
CA PHE A 66 7.73 11.53 -1.25
C PHE A 66 8.25 12.84 -0.61
N ASP A 67 7.91 13.99 -1.20
CA ASP A 67 8.46 15.31 -0.85
C ASP A 67 7.39 16.38 -0.58
N GLY A 68 6.19 15.95 -0.20
CA GLY A 68 5.07 16.85 0.12
C GLY A 68 4.44 17.50 -1.12
N GLY A 69 4.45 16.79 -2.25
CA GLY A 69 3.81 17.19 -3.50
C GLY A 69 4.64 18.08 -4.41
N GLN A 70 5.96 18.18 -4.18
CA GLN A 70 6.86 18.94 -5.05
C GLN A 70 7.20 18.14 -6.32
N THR A 71 7.38 16.84 -6.19
CA THR A 71 7.53 15.89 -7.30
C THR A 71 6.55 14.73 -7.17
N TRP A 72 6.15 14.18 -8.32
CA TRP A 72 5.17 13.11 -8.44
C TRP A 72 5.75 12.00 -9.32
N GLN A 73 5.59 10.77 -8.86
CA GLN A 73 6.10 9.56 -9.49
C GLN A 73 4.92 8.65 -9.81
N GLN A 74 4.86 8.15 -11.04
CA GLN A 74 3.74 7.34 -11.49
C GLN A 74 3.71 5.98 -10.77
N VAL A 75 2.55 5.65 -10.19
CA VAL A 75 2.25 4.35 -9.59
C VAL A 75 1.56 3.45 -10.63
N GLU A 76 0.55 3.99 -11.30
CA GLU A 76 -0.10 3.32 -12.43
C GLU A 76 -0.69 4.35 -13.41
N GLU A 77 -0.91 3.89 -14.65
CA GLU A 77 -1.68 4.60 -15.66
C GLU A 77 -2.64 3.60 -16.32
N VAL A 78 -3.91 3.96 -16.36
CA VAL A 78 -4.98 3.19 -16.99
C VAL A 78 -5.41 3.92 -18.24
N GLY A 79 -5.48 3.22 -19.37
CA GLY A 79 -5.74 3.81 -20.69
C GLY A 79 -4.48 4.02 -21.54
N PRO A 80 -4.64 4.29 -22.86
CA PRO A 80 -5.88 4.16 -23.60
C PRO A 80 -6.11 2.68 -23.98
N GLY A 81 -7.38 2.26 -24.02
CA GLY A 81 -7.80 0.98 -24.58
C GLY A 81 -7.42 -0.26 -23.78
N ASN A 82 -7.02 -0.10 -22.52
CA ASN A 82 -6.76 -1.23 -21.65
C ASN A 82 -8.07 -1.89 -21.17
N ALA A 83 -7.98 -3.11 -20.62
CA ALA A 83 -9.16 -3.88 -20.19
C ALA A 83 -9.93 -3.25 -19.01
N ASP A 84 -9.31 -2.32 -18.30
CA ASP A 84 -9.83 -1.73 -17.07
C ASP A 84 -10.58 -0.40 -17.31
N CYS A 85 -10.60 0.09 -18.55
CA CYS A 85 -11.34 1.28 -19.01
C CYS A 85 -12.87 1.10 -19.03
N GLY A 86 -13.39 -0.12 -18.82
CA GLY A 86 -14.81 -0.46 -18.88
C GLY A 86 -15.55 -0.38 -17.54
N GLY A 87 -14.93 0.20 -16.52
CA GLY A 87 -15.37 0.12 -15.14
C GLY A 87 -14.94 -1.19 -14.45
N GLY A 88 -15.67 -1.53 -13.39
CA GLY A 88 -15.31 -2.59 -12.45
C GLY A 88 -14.35 -2.08 -11.37
N TRP A 89 -14.50 -2.59 -10.15
CA TRP A 89 -13.56 -2.26 -9.08
C TRP A 89 -12.31 -3.11 -9.21
N HIS A 90 -11.16 -2.44 -9.25
CA HIS A 90 -9.84 -3.06 -9.32
C HIS A 90 -9.03 -2.65 -8.10
N GLN A 91 -8.52 -3.63 -7.36
CA GLN A 91 -7.64 -3.38 -6.23
C GLN A 91 -6.19 -3.38 -6.69
N VAL A 92 -5.46 -2.34 -6.33
CA VAL A 92 -4.03 -2.21 -6.59
C VAL A 92 -3.31 -2.26 -5.26
N THR A 93 -2.16 -2.92 -5.24
CA THR A 93 -1.26 -2.86 -4.10
C THR A 93 0.19 -2.84 -4.54
N VAL A 94 0.94 -1.90 -3.98
CA VAL A 94 2.37 -1.70 -4.22
C VAL A 94 3.12 -1.60 -2.91
N GLN A 95 4.36 -2.08 -2.88
CA GLN A 95 5.29 -1.76 -1.80
C GLN A 95 5.84 -0.35 -2.05
N ALA A 96 5.90 0.50 -1.03
CA ALA A 96 6.40 1.86 -1.18
C ALA A 96 7.84 1.88 -1.74
N SER A 97 8.67 0.92 -1.33
CA SER A 97 10.05 0.77 -1.81
C SER A 97 10.16 0.40 -3.30
N ASP A 98 9.10 -0.11 -3.90
CA ASP A 98 9.09 -0.50 -5.32
C ASP A 98 8.72 0.69 -6.24
N LEU A 99 8.30 1.82 -5.65
CA LEU A 99 7.98 3.03 -6.40
C LEU A 99 9.24 3.80 -6.77
N ASP A 100 9.27 4.30 -8.00
CA ASP A 100 10.37 5.13 -8.47
C ASP A 100 10.53 6.36 -7.58
N GLY A 101 11.79 6.72 -7.28
CA GLY A 101 12.10 7.86 -6.44
C GLY A 101 11.77 7.68 -4.95
N PHE A 102 11.50 6.44 -4.49
CA PHE A 102 11.24 6.15 -3.09
C PHE A 102 12.34 6.69 -2.17
N VAL A 103 11.91 7.43 -1.15
CA VAL A 103 12.69 7.79 0.03
C VAL A 103 11.78 7.69 1.27
N PRO A 104 12.28 7.16 2.41
CA PRO A 104 11.52 7.21 3.66
C PRO A 104 11.13 8.65 3.99
N THR A 105 9.87 8.89 4.34
CA THR A 105 9.32 10.24 4.41
C THR A 105 8.16 10.37 5.41
N ASP A 106 8.04 11.57 5.97
CA ASP A 106 6.90 11.97 6.80
C ASP A 106 5.87 12.82 6.04
N VAL A 107 6.09 13.02 4.73
CA VAL A 107 5.28 13.87 3.86
C VAL A 107 4.78 13.13 2.62
N PHE A 108 4.48 11.83 2.75
CA PHE A 108 3.97 11.02 1.65
C PHE A 108 2.55 11.44 1.24
N GLN A 109 2.27 11.44 -0.06
CA GLN A 109 0.92 11.67 -0.59
C GLN A 109 0.66 10.83 -1.85
N LEU A 110 -0.60 10.50 -2.08
CA LEU A 110 -1.09 10.01 -3.38
C LEU A 110 -1.95 11.07 -4.06
N GLN A 111 -1.94 11.05 -5.39
CA GLN A 111 -2.93 11.73 -6.22
C GLN A 111 -3.52 10.77 -7.25
N PHE A 112 -4.79 10.99 -7.57
CA PHE A 112 -5.56 10.22 -8.53
C PHE A 112 -6.17 11.21 -9.52
N THR A 113 -5.83 11.09 -10.79
CA THR A 113 -6.25 12.04 -11.82
C THR A 113 -7.03 11.33 -12.91
N ALA A 114 -8.31 11.67 -13.07
CA ALA A 114 -9.11 11.29 -14.23
C ALA A 114 -8.97 12.40 -15.28
N ARG A 115 -8.55 12.03 -16.48
CA ARG A 115 -8.31 12.94 -17.60
C ARG A 115 -9.34 12.68 -18.68
N ASP A 116 -9.97 13.73 -19.18
CA ASP A 116 -10.75 13.77 -20.40
C ASP A 116 -10.01 14.68 -21.40
N ASP A 117 -9.05 14.10 -22.11
CA ASP A 117 -8.16 14.80 -23.02
C ASP A 117 -8.84 14.96 -24.40
N ASP A 118 -8.57 16.03 -25.16
CA ASP A 118 -9.14 16.19 -26.51
C ASP A 118 -8.43 15.25 -27.52
N PRO A 119 -9.17 14.38 -28.26
CA PRO A 119 -10.62 14.21 -28.27
C PRO A 119 -11.15 13.39 -27.09
N GLY A 120 -12.17 13.91 -26.41
CA GLY A 120 -12.67 13.36 -25.14
C GLY A 120 -13.67 12.21 -25.26
N SER A 121 -13.79 11.46 -24.16
CA SER A 121 -14.78 10.40 -23.91
C SER A 121 -15.77 10.83 -22.84
N GLU A 122 -16.73 9.96 -22.52
CA GLU A 122 -17.44 10.10 -21.24
C GLU A 122 -16.58 9.47 -20.14
N VAL A 123 -15.86 10.29 -19.39
CA VAL A 123 -14.88 9.92 -18.37
C VAL A 123 -15.48 9.96 -16.97
N GLU A 124 -15.56 8.80 -16.34
CA GLU A 124 -16.05 8.64 -14.97
C GLU A 124 -15.02 7.83 -14.16
N ALA A 125 -14.76 8.26 -12.93
CA ALA A 125 -13.81 7.56 -12.06
C ALA A 125 -14.25 7.52 -10.61
N ALA A 126 -13.78 6.49 -9.91
CA ALA A 126 -13.97 6.34 -8.48
C ALA A 126 -12.71 5.81 -7.81
N VAL A 127 -12.51 6.22 -6.56
CA VAL A 127 -11.45 5.71 -5.68
C VAL A 127 -12.06 5.32 -4.34
N ASP A 128 -11.58 4.22 -3.78
CA ASP A 128 -12.05 3.69 -2.53
C ASP A 128 -10.98 2.87 -1.81
N ALA A 129 -11.22 2.49 -0.55
CA ALA A 129 -10.41 1.54 0.22
C ALA A 129 -8.90 1.86 0.22
N ILE A 130 -8.54 3.16 0.29
CA ILE A 130 -7.14 3.58 0.38
C ILE A 130 -6.60 3.17 1.76
N VAL A 131 -5.58 2.31 1.75
CA VAL A 131 -4.85 1.84 2.94
C VAL A 131 -3.37 2.07 2.71
N ILE A 132 -2.75 2.83 3.61
CA ILE A 132 -1.30 3.03 3.65
C ILE A 132 -0.87 2.52 5.01
N ASP A 133 -0.34 1.30 5.04
CA ASP A 133 0.00 0.60 6.28
C ASP A 133 1.42 0.06 6.25
N ARG A 134 2.02 -0.07 7.43
CA ARG A 134 3.32 -0.74 7.55
C ARG A 134 3.08 -2.22 7.78
N VAL A 135 3.63 -3.04 6.90
CA VAL A 135 3.71 -4.48 7.12
C VAL A 135 5.00 -4.73 7.88
N SER A 136 4.94 -4.65 9.20
CA SER A 136 5.99 -5.22 10.03
C SER A 136 5.52 -6.57 10.56
N CYS A 137 6.40 -7.56 10.57
CA CYS A 137 6.28 -8.65 11.54
C CYS A 137 6.55 -8.01 12.90
N SER A 138 5.51 -7.47 13.54
CA SER A 138 5.64 -6.65 14.75
C SER A 138 5.90 -7.45 16.03
N GLY A 139 6.39 -8.68 15.93
CA GLY A 139 7.01 -9.35 17.06
C GLY A 139 8.49 -9.00 17.03
N LEU A 140 9.05 -8.53 18.15
CA LEU A 140 10.47 -8.79 18.37
C LEU A 140 10.62 -10.29 18.13
N ILE A 141 11.49 -10.73 17.22
CA ILE A 141 11.57 -12.18 16.95
C ILE A 141 12.01 -12.91 18.23
N GLU A 142 12.66 -12.16 19.13
CA GLU A 142 13.05 -12.54 20.47
C GLU A 142 11.88 -12.57 21.49
N ASP A 143 10.70 -12.03 21.16
CA ASP A 143 9.42 -12.17 21.91
C ASP A 143 8.74 -13.48 21.46
N LEU A 144 9.15 -14.56 22.10
CA LEU A 144 8.76 -15.93 21.77
C LEU A 144 7.40 -16.30 22.36
N ASP A 145 6.96 -15.64 23.45
CA ASP A 145 5.63 -15.90 24.05
C ASP A 145 4.54 -14.95 23.56
N GLY A 146 4.90 -13.89 22.84
CA GLY A 146 4.02 -12.94 22.20
C GLY A 146 3.38 -11.95 23.18
N ASP A 147 3.98 -11.73 24.36
CA ASP A 147 3.46 -10.82 25.37
C ASP A 147 3.76 -9.34 25.09
N GLY A 148 4.53 -9.07 24.03
CA GLY A 148 4.91 -7.73 23.57
C GLY A 148 6.20 -7.21 24.21
N THR A 149 6.88 -8.01 25.04
CA THR A 149 8.17 -7.69 25.65
C THR A 149 9.19 -8.79 25.36
N VAL A 150 10.49 -8.49 25.51
CA VAL A 150 11.55 -9.51 25.50
C VAL A 150 12.07 -9.62 26.92
N GLY A 151 11.74 -10.72 27.57
CA GLY A 151 11.96 -10.92 28.99
C GLY A 151 12.14 -12.38 29.38
N PHE A 152 11.73 -12.67 30.62
CA PHE A 152 12.00 -13.97 31.23
C PHE A 152 11.17 -15.10 30.61
N GLY A 153 9.95 -14.80 30.14
CA GLY A 153 9.11 -15.77 29.43
C GLY A 153 9.82 -16.29 28.18
N ASP A 154 10.36 -15.38 27.38
CA ASP A 154 11.10 -15.70 26.16
C ASP A 154 12.37 -16.47 26.43
N LEU A 155 13.13 -16.07 27.46
CA LEU A 155 14.34 -16.79 27.86
C LEU A 155 14.03 -18.26 28.19
N VAL A 156 12.93 -18.52 28.89
CA VAL A 156 12.52 -19.89 29.22
C VAL A 156 12.15 -20.66 27.94
N LEU A 157 11.45 -20.04 27.00
CA LEU A 157 11.09 -20.67 25.72
C LEU A 157 12.32 -20.98 24.88
N LEU A 158 13.28 -20.05 24.78
CA LEU A 158 14.55 -20.27 24.08
C LEU A 158 15.31 -21.44 24.69
N LEU A 159 15.52 -21.42 26.02
CA LEU A 159 16.27 -22.49 26.71
C LEU A 159 15.56 -23.84 26.63
N SER A 160 14.23 -23.87 26.53
CA SER A 160 13.46 -25.11 26.32
C SER A 160 13.66 -25.73 24.93
N SER A 161 14.10 -24.91 23.97
CA SER A 161 14.32 -25.30 22.56
C SER A 161 15.80 -25.50 22.22
N PHE A 162 16.70 -25.40 23.20
CA PHE A 162 18.15 -25.43 22.99
C PHE A 162 18.63 -26.74 22.33
N GLY A 163 19.35 -26.62 21.21
CA GLY A 163 19.84 -27.75 20.41
C GLY A 163 19.46 -27.67 18.92
N PRO A 164 19.74 -28.73 18.14
CA PRO A 164 19.44 -28.77 16.72
C PRO A 164 17.95 -28.60 16.44
N CYS A 165 17.65 -27.74 15.47
CA CYS A 165 16.29 -27.37 15.16
C CYS A 165 16.18 -26.83 13.73
N ASP A 166 15.52 -27.59 12.84
CA ASP A 166 15.45 -27.21 11.43
C ASP A 166 14.51 -26.01 11.15
N SER A 167 13.60 -25.67 12.07
CA SER A 167 12.62 -24.57 11.90
C SER A 167 11.86 -24.22 13.20
N CYS A 168 12.55 -23.74 14.23
CA CYS A 168 11.89 -23.19 15.42
C CYS A 168 12.02 -21.68 15.50
N PRO A 169 11.03 -21.01 16.12
CA PRO A 169 11.07 -19.56 16.33
C PRO A 169 12.31 -19.05 17.09
N ALA A 170 12.94 -19.90 17.91
CA ALA A 170 14.10 -19.53 18.73
C ALA A 170 15.46 -19.64 18.01
N ASP A 171 15.51 -20.14 16.76
CA ASP A 171 16.70 -20.07 15.90
C ASP A 171 16.64 -18.76 15.12
N PHE A 172 17.20 -17.71 15.70
CA PHE A 172 17.09 -16.35 15.20
C PHE A 172 18.08 -16.04 14.09
N ASN A 173 19.21 -16.75 14.04
CA ASN A 173 20.22 -16.60 12.99
C ASN A 173 20.00 -17.55 11.80
N GLY A 174 19.06 -18.51 11.92
CA GLY A 174 18.68 -19.45 10.89
C GLY A 174 19.76 -20.50 10.61
N ASN A 175 20.59 -20.82 11.60
CA ASN A 175 21.73 -21.74 11.41
C ASN A 175 21.35 -23.23 11.56
N GLY A 176 20.08 -23.52 11.86
CA GLY A 176 19.56 -24.88 12.06
C GLY A 176 19.72 -25.40 13.50
N ALA A 177 20.03 -24.52 14.47
CA ALA A 177 20.12 -24.84 15.88
C ALA A 177 19.77 -23.63 16.75
N VAL A 178 19.16 -23.89 17.90
CA VAL A 178 19.05 -22.90 18.98
C VAL A 178 20.27 -23.05 19.87
N ASP A 179 21.19 -22.09 19.80
CA ASP A 179 22.45 -22.16 20.50
C ASP A 179 22.81 -20.88 21.26
N PHE A 180 24.10 -20.73 21.59
CA PHE A 180 24.58 -19.60 22.38
C PHE A 180 24.44 -18.27 21.63
N GLU A 181 24.50 -18.27 20.30
CA GLU A 181 24.33 -17.06 19.50
C GLU A 181 22.89 -16.53 19.60
N ASP A 182 21.89 -17.41 19.59
CA ASP A 182 20.49 -17.05 19.78
C ASP A 182 20.23 -16.53 21.20
N LEU A 183 20.83 -17.17 22.21
CA LEU A 183 20.75 -16.68 23.58
C LEU A 183 21.33 -15.27 23.73
N VAL A 184 22.51 -15.01 23.16
CA VAL A 184 23.13 -13.68 23.20
C VAL A 184 22.26 -12.65 22.50
N ARG A 185 21.63 -13.03 21.37
CA ARG A 185 20.71 -12.16 20.66
C ARG A 185 19.48 -11.81 21.49
N LEU A 186 18.83 -12.79 22.10
CA LEU A 186 17.70 -12.55 23.02
C LEU A 186 18.07 -11.59 24.15
N LEU A 187 19.20 -11.85 24.81
CA LEU A 187 19.68 -11.00 25.91
C LEU A 187 20.05 -9.58 25.46
N SER A 188 20.40 -9.41 24.17
CA SER A 188 20.68 -8.09 23.59
C SER A 188 19.42 -7.30 23.27
N ALA A 189 18.29 -7.98 23.06
CA ALA A 189 16.98 -7.39 22.81
C ALA A 189 16.14 -7.18 24.09
N TRP A 190 16.69 -7.51 25.27
CA TRP A 190 15.99 -7.49 26.55
C TRP A 190 15.34 -6.14 26.87
N SER A 191 14.02 -6.12 27.07
CA SER A 191 13.24 -4.89 27.28
C SER A 191 12.50 -4.81 28.63
N ALA A 192 12.40 -5.94 29.35
CA ALA A 192 11.85 -6.09 30.71
C ALA A 192 10.36 -5.80 30.90
#